data_AF-A0A178UEA9-F1
#
_entry.id   AF-A0A178UEA9-F1
#
_cell.length_a   1.000
_cell.length_b   1.000
_cell.length_c   1.000
_cell.angle_alpha   90.00
_cell.angle_beta   90.00
_cell.angle_gamma   90.00
#
_symmetry.space_group_name_H-M   'P 1'
#
loop_
_entity.id
_entity.type
_entity.pdbx_description
1 polymer ?
#
loop_
_entity_poly.entity_id
_entity_poly.type
_entity_poly.pdbx_seq_one_letter_code
_entity_poly.pdbx_strand_id
1 'polypeptide(L)'
;MTISDARAYLQQVKNTFIDHDERDKYAMFRKVLFDFKAQRIDRSILYARLKKLFKKHKHLIIGFNTFLSLGDKIFLHGDAEASTSSTA
;
A
#
# COMPACT_ATOMS: atom_id res chain seq x y z
N MET A 1 -1.39 -1.09 -16.82
CA MET A 1 -2.16 -0.30 -15.85
C MET A 1 -2.54 0.99 -16.50
N THR A 2 -3.83 1.24 -16.56
CA THR A 2 -4.37 2.52 -17.01
C THR A 2 -4.66 3.39 -15.79
N ILE A 3 -4.72 4.70 -16.00
CA ILE A 3 -5.18 5.66 -14.97
C ILE A 3 -6.60 5.30 -14.49
N SER A 4 -7.39 4.65 -15.34
CA SER A 4 -8.73 4.15 -15.03
C SER A 4 -8.72 3.09 -13.92
N ASP A 5 -7.78 2.14 -13.97
CA ASP A 5 -7.65 1.08 -12.96
C ASP A 5 -7.28 1.67 -11.58
N ALA A 6 -6.48 2.74 -11.58
CA ALA A 6 -6.09 3.48 -10.37
C ALA A 6 -7.26 4.13 -9.68
N ARG A 7 -8.07 4.79 -10.49
CA ARG A 7 -9.26 5.48 -10.02
C ARG A 7 -10.27 4.49 -9.48
N ALA A 8 -10.46 3.36 -10.15
CA ALA A 8 -11.34 2.28 -9.70
C ALA A 8 -10.88 1.70 -8.35
N TYR A 9 -9.57 1.45 -8.18
CA TYR A 9 -9.03 0.96 -6.91
C TYR A 9 -9.22 1.96 -5.76
N LEU A 10 -8.93 3.24 -5.97
CA LEU A 10 -9.16 4.29 -4.96
C LEU A 10 -10.63 4.41 -4.58
N GLN A 11 -11.54 4.25 -5.55
CA GLN A 11 -12.98 4.24 -5.31
C GLN A 11 -13.40 3.01 -4.51
N GLN A 12 -12.84 1.83 -4.81
CA GLN A 12 -13.08 0.60 -4.06
C GLN A 12 -12.62 0.73 -2.61
N VAL A 13 -11.40 1.23 -2.36
CA VAL A 13 -10.89 1.47 -1.00
C VAL A 13 -11.80 2.43 -0.23
N LYS A 14 -12.25 3.51 -0.88
CA LYS A 14 -13.19 4.45 -0.28
C LYS A 14 -14.50 3.75 0.08
N ASN A 15 -15.13 3.07 -0.88
CA ASN A 15 -16.42 2.40 -0.65
C ASN A 15 -16.30 1.38 0.48
N THR A 16 -15.33 0.46 0.45
CA THR A 16 -15.13 -0.52 1.52
C THR A 16 -15.03 0.12 2.90
N PHE A 17 -14.27 1.21 3.07
CA PHE A 17 -14.17 1.87 4.37
C PHE A 17 -15.42 2.66 4.75
N ILE A 18 -16.10 3.32 3.80
CA ILE A 18 -17.32 4.07 4.08
C ILE A 18 -18.49 3.12 4.38
N ASP A 19 -18.65 2.04 3.63
CA ASP A 19 -19.70 1.02 3.80
C ASP A 19 -19.57 0.29 5.15
N HIS A 20 -18.35 0.16 5.66
CA HIS A 20 -18.08 -0.43 6.98
C HIS A 20 -18.08 0.60 8.13
N ASP A 21 -18.45 1.86 7.87
CA ASP A 21 -18.37 2.99 8.82
C ASP A 21 -16.96 3.25 9.39
N GLU A 22 -15.92 2.83 8.67
CA GLU A 22 -14.51 2.95 9.04
C GLU A 22 -13.86 4.21 8.43
N ARG A 23 -14.53 5.36 8.53
CA ARG A 23 -14.10 6.64 7.92
C ARG A 23 -12.71 7.07 8.39
N ASP A 24 -12.36 6.80 9.64
CA ASP A 24 -11.03 7.07 10.21
C ASP A 24 -9.93 6.28 9.49
N LYS A 25 -10.22 5.06 9.07
CA LYS A 25 -9.25 4.25 8.32
C LYS A 25 -9.05 4.80 6.91
N TYR A 26 -10.10 5.30 6.27
CA TYR A 26 -9.96 6.01 5.00
C TYR A 26 -9.11 7.29 5.15
N ALA A 27 -9.31 8.05 6.24
CA ALA A 27 -8.47 9.21 6.54
C ALA A 27 -7.00 8.81 6.77
N MET A 28 -6.75 7.72 7.51
CA MET A 28 -5.40 7.16 7.68
C MET A 28 -4.78 6.72 6.36
N PHE A 29 -5.52 6.05 5.47
CA PHE A 29 -5.06 5.67 4.13
C PHE A 29 -4.55 6.89 3.36
N ARG A 30 -5.37 7.96 3.32
CA ARG A 30 -4.99 9.22 2.66
C ARG A 30 -3.78 9.87 3.30
N LYS A 31 -3.69 9.85 4.63
CA LYS A 31 -2.54 10.40 5.37
C LYS A 31 -1.26 9.65 5.02
N VAL A 32 -1.31 8.33 4.92
CA VAL A 32 -0.15 7.51 4.55
C VAL A 32 0.30 7.81 3.11
N LEU A 33 -0.63 7.96 2.17
CA LEU A 33 -0.30 8.37 0.80
C LEU A 33 0.29 9.80 0.74
N PHE A 34 -0.24 10.72 1.54
CA PHE A 34 0.27 12.08 1.62
C PHE A 34 1.69 12.11 2.21
N ASP A 35 1.91 11.40 3.31
CA ASP A 35 3.23 11.27 3.95
C ASP A 35 4.25 10.65 2.96
N PHE A 36 3.83 9.69 2.13
CA PHE A 36 4.67 9.09 1.09
C PHE A 36 4.99 10.09 -0.03
N LYS A 37 3.99 10.82 -0.52
CA LYS A 37 4.19 11.87 -1.54
C LYS A 37 5.09 13.01 -1.03
N ALA A 38 5.00 13.33 0.25
CA ALA A 38 5.84 14.30 0.92
C ALA A 38 7.25 13.77 1.28
N GLN A 39 7.60 12.55 0.86
CA GLN A 39 8.86 11.87 1.19
C GLN A 39 9.15 11.79 2.70
N ARG A 40 8.10 11.83 3.53
CA ARG A 40 8.20 11.69 5.00
C ARG A 40 8.28 10.24 5.44
N ILE A 41 7.82 9.32 4.59
CA ILE A 41 7.87 7.89 4.84
C ILE A 41 8.36 7.18 3.57
N ASP A 42 9.17 6.15 3.78
CA ASP A 42 9.66 5.29 2.70
C ASP A 42 8.65 4.22 2.28
N ARG A 43 8.96 3.53 1.17
CA ARG A 43 8.19 2.39 0.65
C ARG A 43 7.96 1.34 1.74
N SER A 44 8.97 1.01 2.55
CA SER A 44 8.84 0.03 3.64
C SER A 44 7.80 0.43 4.70
N ILE A 45 7.78 1.71 5.08
CA ILE A 45 6.82 2.25 6.07
C ILE A 45 5.42 2.33 5.47
N LEU A 46 5.31 2.76 4.22
CA LEU A 46 4.06 2.73 3.45
C LEU A 46 3.46 1.32 3.47
N TYR A 47 4.25 0.29 3.15
CA TYR A 47 3.79 -1.10 3.14
C TYR A 47 3.33 -1.58 4.52
N ALA A 48 4.12 -1.33 5.57
CA ALA A 48 3.74 -1.73 6.93
C ALA A 48 2.41 -1.10 7.38
N ARG A 49 2.21 0.19 7.08
CA ARG A 49 0.98 0.91 7.42
C ARG A 49 -0.21 0.41 6.61
N LEU A 50 -0.08 0.21 5.29
CA LEU A 50 -1.15 -0.34 4.45
C LEU A 50 -1.51 -1.76 4.85
N LYS A 51 -0.53 -2.62 5.13
CA LYS A 51 -0.76 -4.01 5.59
C LYS A 51 -1.56 -4.04 6.90
N LYS A 52 -1.25 -3.14 7.84
CA LYS A 52 -2.00 -3.02 9.10
C LYS A 52 -3.42 -2.47 8.87
N LEU A 53 -3.55 -1.46 8.01
CA LEU A 53 -4.82 -0.80 7.72
C LEU A 53 -5.82 -1.74 7.01
N PHE A 54 -5.32 -2.52 6.06
CA PHE A 54 -6.11 -3.48 5.29
C PHE A 54 -6.15 -4.88 5.89
N LYS A 55 -5.69 -5.09 7.13
CA LYS A 55 -5.65 -6.44 7.76
C LYS A 55 -7.01 -7.14 7.77
N LYS A 56 -8.11 -6.39 7.93
CA LYS A 56 -9.49 -6.91 7.87
C LYS A 56 -10.06 -7.00 6.43
N HIS A 57 -9.42 -6.31 5.48
CA HIS A 57 -9.87 -6.15 4.11
C HIS A 57 -8.80 -6.67 3.14
N LYS A 58 -8.52 -7.98 3.20
CA LYS A 58 -7.45 -8.62 2.42
C LYS A 58 -7.58 -8.40 0.91
N HIS A 59 -8.82 -8.25 0.41
CA HIS A 59 -9.10 -7.94 -1.00
C HIS A 59 -8.47 -6.60 -1.45
N LEU A 60 -8.37 -5.61 -0.56
CA LEU A 60 -7.73 -4.33 -0.86
C LEU A 60 -6.20 -4.46 -0.99
N ILE A 61 -5.57 -5.37 -0.23
CA ILE A 61 -4.13 -5.66 -0.36
C ILE A 61 -3.85 -6.32 -1.70
N ILE A 62 -4.69 -7.29 -2.08
CA ILE A 62 -4.56 -7.99 -3.36
C ILE A 62 -4.69 -7.00 -4.52
N GLY A 63 -5.71 -6.13 -4.48
CA GLY A 63 -5.88 -5.07 -5.49
C GLY A 63 -4.70 -4.10 -5.53
N PHE A 64 -4.08 -3.79 -4.38
CA PHE A 64 -2.87 -2.95 -4.32
C PHE A 64 -1.66 -3.62 -4.97
N ASN A 65 -1.48 -4.93 -4.78
CA ASN A 65 -0.40 -5.69 -5.44
C ASN A 65 -0.59 -5.73 -6.96
N THR A 66 -1.83 -5.87 -7.43
CA THR A 66 -2.16 -5.77 -8.86
C THR A 66 -1.83 -4.37 -9.39
N PHE A 67 -2.01 -3.34 -8.57
CA PHE A 67 -1.65 -1.95 -8.85
C PHE A 67 -0.13 -1.66 -8.88
N LEU A 68 0.71 -2.62 -8.49
CA LEU A 68 2.17 -2.48 -8.51
C LEU A 68 2.85 -3.36 -9.57
N SER A 69 2.05 -4.09 -10.36
CA SER A 69 2.54 -5.05 -11.37
C SER A 69 3.20 -4.39 -12.60
N LEU A 70 3.49 -3.09 -12.58
CA LEU A 70 4.19 -2.38 -13.66
C LEU A 70 5.50 -1.69 -13.23
N GLY A 71 6.14 -2.16 -12.16
CA GLY A 71 7.54 -1.78 -11.90
C GLY A 71 8.16 -2.28 -10.60
N ASP A 72 7.38 -2.62 -9.57
CA ASP A 72 7.92 -3.03 -8.27
C ASP A 72 6.99 -4.07 -7.63
N LYS A 73 7.23 -5.36 -7.93
CA LYS A 73 6.53 -6.45 -7.23
C LYS A 73 6.79 -6.35 -5.73
N ILE A 74 5.71 -6.32 -4.94
CA ILE A 74 5.78 -6.50 -3.49
C ILE A 74 6.12 -7.97 -3.22
N PHE A 75 7.37 -8.25 -2.90
CA PHE A 75 7.73 -9.50 -2.26
C PHE A 75 7.33 -9.41 -0.80
N LEU A 76 6.31 -10.17 -0.39
CA LEU A 76 6.17 -10.61 0.99
C LEU A 76 7.28 -11.65 1.27
N HIS A 77 8.55 -11.24 1.21
CA HIS A 77 9.60 -12.05 1.80
C HIS A 77 9.69 -11.64 3.26
N GLY A 78 9.20 -12.52 4.13
CA GLY A 78 9.69 -12.55 5.50
C GLY A 78 11.20 -12.76 5.44
N ASP A 79 11.92 -12.02 6.27
CA ASP A 79 13.27 -12.34 6.72
C ASP A 79 14.35 -12.34 5.64
N ALA A 80 14.93 -11.17 5.38
CA ALA A 80 16.31 -11.06 4.89
C ALA A 80 16.92 -9.77 5.44
N GLU A 81 17.40 -9.88 6.69
CA GLU A 81 18.38 -9.00 7.32
C GLU A 81 19.74 -9.07 6.60
N ALA A 82 20.46 -7.94 6.63
CA ALA A 82 21.89 -7.74 6.41
C ALA A 82 22.45 -7.97 4.97
N SER A 83 22.89 -6.92 4.25
CA SER A 83 24.22 -6.27 4.38
C SER A 83 25.35 -7.29 4.10
N THR A 84 26.17 -7.21 3.05
CA THR A 84 27.18 -6.15 2.83
C THR A 84 27.90 -6.37 1.49
N SER A 85 28.46 -5.27 0.99
CA SER A 85 29.39 -5.06 -0.12
C SER A 85 30.62 -5.97 -0.22
N SER A 86 31.13 -6.15 -1.46
CA SER A 86 32.51 -5.85 -1.91
C SER A 86 33.00 -6.89 -2.95
N THR A 87 33.17 -6.54 -4.22
CA THR A 87 34.40 -6.06 -4.91
C THR A 87 35.53 -7.09 -4.98
N ALA A 88 36.00 -7.30 -6.22
CA ALA A 88 37.16 -8.05 -6.73
C ALA A 88 36.92 -9.53 -7.07
#